data_AF-A0A962QZ30-F1
#
_entry.id   AF-A0A962QZ30-F1
#
_cell.length_a   1.000
_cell.length_b   1.000
_cell.length_c   1.000
_cell.angle_alpha   90.00
_cell.angle_beta   90.00
_cell.angle_gamma   90.00
#
_symmetry.space_group_name_H-M   'P 1'
#
loop_
_entity.id
_entity.type
_entity.pdbx_description
1 polymer ?
#
loop_
_entity_poly.entity_id
_entity_poly.type
_entity_poly.pdbx_seq_one_letter_code
_entity_poly.pdbx_strand_id
1 'polypeptide(L)'
;MTSEQNYSLDVPGDARRQLALGWLWLCVLALLGAGVFSVLLVVSRTPYLSEHIPWIDFFHSALVVHVDLSVLVWSLSFGGILWSLNQRPGRAWLAWTALLLACLGALVIILSPFVRDAQPLMSNYVPVLQHPLFFSGLLLFALGFALLVVNSMIFMVPVGPAMSARGALRFGLNAAAVSAAVALICFAWSYLQMPDYLMGQSFFELLFWGGGHVLQFTYTLLMLVCWLWLSREAGLRLGITPRVVLVILFVGLACVFVSPLIYLAYPLTTPEHVQLFTWLMRWGGSLGTLPLALAVLVALLRYGGENQREWQARSALQCSLFLFGIGGLIGFLISGSNVTIPAHYHGSIVGVTLAMMGV
;
A
#
# COMPACT_ATOMS: atom_id res chain seq x y z
N MET A 1 -1.77 -29.19 11.10
CA MET A 1 -1.31 -28.77 9.77
C MET A 1 -0.02 -29.51 9.42
N THR A 2 0.12 -30.02 8.20
CA THR A 2 1.42 -30.56 7.72
C THR A 2 2.44 -29.42 7.66
N SER A 3 3.73 -29.70 7.90
CA SER A 3 4.76 -28.64 7.95
C SER A 3 4.92 -27.87 6.62
N GLU A 4 4.45 -28.44 5.52
CA GLU A 4 4.60 -27.92 4.16
C GLU A 4 3.77 -26.66 3.87
N GLN A 5 2.67 -26.40 4.58
CA GLN A 5 1.74 -25.27 4.33
C GLN A 5 1.76 -24.22 5.46
N ASN A 6 2.85 -24.18 6.24
CA ASN A 6 2.98 -23.22 7.34
C ASN A 6 3.40 -21.83 6.84
N TYR A 7 2.44 -21.05 6.32
CA TYR A 7 2.63 -19.62 6.02
C TYR A 7 2.57 -18.80 7.32
N SER A 8 3.69 -18.73 8.04
CA SER A 8 3.86 -17.87 9.22
C SER A 8 5.19 -17.14 9.19
N LEU A 9 5.22 -15.96 9.83
CA LEU A 9 6.45 -15.25 10.19
C LEU A 9 6.75 -15.51 11.67
N ASP A 10 8.03 -15.74 11.97
CA ASP A 10 8.47 -15.83 13.36
C ASP A 10 8.55 -14.41 13.95
N VAL A 11 8.06 -14.21 15.18
CA VAL A 11 8.16 -12.92 15.88
C VAL A 11 9.46 -12.90 16.69
N PRO A 12 10.45 -12.04 16.35
CA PRO A 12 11.71 -11.99 17.07
C PRO A 12 11.56 -11.59 18.54
N GLY A 13 12.47 -12.07 19.40
CA GLY A 13 12.57 -11.63 20.81
C GLY A 13 13.44 -10.40 21.04
N ASP A 14 13.95 -9.77 19.98
CA ASP A 14 14.94 -8.69 20.02
C ASP A 14 14.38 -7.33 19.57
N ALA A 15 15.26 -6.35 19.33
CA ALA A 15 14.91 -4.98 18.92
C ALA A 15 14.01 -4.90 17.68
N ARG A 16 13.99 -5.93 16.81
CA ARG A 16 13.08 -5.99 15.66
C ARG A 16 11.61 -5.96 16.06
N ARG A 17 11.26 -6.60 17.19
CA ARG A 17 9.90 -6.58 17.73
C ARG A 17 9.51 -5.19 18.21
N GLN A 18 10.42 -4.49 18.91
CA GLN A 18 10.16 -3.12 19.37
C GLN A 18 9.98 -2.17 18.19
N LEU A 19 10.80 -2.32 17.14
CA LEU A 19 10.65 -1.54 15.92
C LEU A 19 9.31 -1.83 15.22
N ALA A 20 8.93 -3.10 15.09
CA ALA A 20 7.64 -3.49 14.53
C ALA A 20 6.46 -2.90 15.33
N LEU A 21 6.56 -2.84 16.67
CA LEU A 21 5.58 -2.16 17.52
C LEU A 21 5.54 -0.65 17.28
N GLY A 22 6.70 -0.01 17.05
CA GLY A 22 6.77 1.41 16.69
C GLY A 22 6.05 1.71 15.37
N TRP A 23 6.29 0.88 14.34
CA TRP A 23 5.55 0.96 13.08
C TRP A 23 4.06 0.68 13.26
N LEU A 24 3.68 -0.27 14.12
CA LEU A 24 2.28 -0.56 14.44
C LEU A 24 1.57 0.65 15.06
N TRP A 25 2.23 1.38 15.97
CA TRP A 25 1.68 2.62 16.51
C TRP A 25 1.46 3.67 15.42
N LEU A 26 2.44 3.91 14.55
CA LEU A 26 2.27 4.84 13.43
C LEU A 26 1.11 4.40 12.51
N CYS A 27 1.01 3.10 12.23
CA CYS A 27 -0.08 2.47 11.48
C CYS A 27 -1.44 2.83 12.10
N VAL A 28 -1.67 2.47 13.36
CA VAL A 28 -2.95 2.67 14.05
C VAL A 28 -3.29 4.17 14.17
N LEU A 29 -2.31 5.01 14.51
CA LEU A 29 -2.51 6.45 14.64
C LEU A 29 -2.81 7.11 13.28
N ALA A 30 -2.21 6.63 12.18
CA ALA A 30 -2.53 7.12 10.84
C ALA A 30 -3.98 6.81 10.47
N LEU A 31 -4.48 5.60 10.73
CA LEU A 31 -5.90 5.29 10.50
C LEU A 31 -6.84 6.06 11.42
N LEU A 32 -6.47 6.23 12.69
CA LEU A 32 -7.25 7.06 13.61
C LEU A 32 -7.36 8.49 13.08
N GLY A 33 -6.23 9.08 12.67
CA GLY A 33 -6.17 10.41 12.07
C GLY A 33 -7.02 10.49 10.80
N ALA A 34 -6.87 9.52 9.89
CA ALA A 34 -7.70 9.44 8.69
C ALA A 34 -9.20 9.34 9.03
N GLY A 35 -9.58 8.57 10.04
CA GLY A 35 -10.95 8.46 10.53
C GLY A 35 -11.50 9.78 11.04
N VAL A 36 -10.72 10.53 11.83
CA VAL A 36 -11.08 11.89 12.27
C VAL A 36 -11.31 12.80 11.07
N PHE A 37 -10.39 12.83 10.09
CA PHE A 37 -10.58 13.62 8.87
C PHE A 37 -11.79 13.16 8.04
N SER A 38 -12.11 11.87 8.03
CA SER A 38 -13.34 11.36 7.39
C SER A 38 -14.61 11.89 8.05
N VAL A 39 -14.65 11.94 9.39
CA VAL A 39 -15.77 12.56 10.11
C VAL A 39 -15.87 14.04 9.77
N LEU A 40 -14.74 14.75 9.71
CA LEU A 40 -14.70 16.16 9.30
C LEU A 40 -15.24 16.37 7.88
N LEU A 41 -14.95 15.47 6.94
CA LEU A 41 -15.53 15.48 5.60
C LEU A 41 -17.05 15.38 5.63
N VAL A 42 -17.59 14.41 6.38
CA VAL A 42 -19.03 14.21 6.51
C VAL A 42 -19.69 15.43 7.13
N VAL A 43 -19.14 15.98 8.21
CA VAL A 43 -19.66 17.18 8.88
C VAL A 43 -19.64 18.38 7.93
N SER A 44 -18.56 18.59 7.17
CA SER A 44 -18.47 19.69 6.20
C SER A 44 -19.46 19.62 5.04
N ARG A 45 -20.05 18.44 4.80
CA ARG A 45 -21.08 18.20 3.78
C ARG A 45 -22.49 18.10 4.35
N THR A 46 -22.65 18.12 5.68
CA THR A 46 -23.96 17.97 6.33
C THR A 46 -24.70 19.32 6.32
N PRO A 47 -25.92 19.40 5.75
CA PRO A 47 -26.74 20.62 5.78
C PRO A 47 -26.87 21.17 7.21
N TYR A 48 -26.97 22.50 7.36
CA TYR A 48 -26.95 23.24 8.64
C TYR A 48 -25.60 23.26 9.38
N LEU A 49 -24.81 22.19 9.36
CA LEU A 49 -23.47 22.19 9.98
C LEU A 49 -22.42 22.90 9.12
N SER A 50 -22.54 22.78 7.79
CA SER A 50 -21.63 23.43 6.83
C SER A 50 -21.65 24.96 6.92
N GLU A 51 -22.78 25.55 7.32
CA GLU A 51 -22.93 27.01 7.48
C GLU A 51 -22.12 27.58 8.65
N HIS A 52 -21.78 26.73 9.62
CA HIS A 52 -20.98 27.10 10.79
C HIS A 52 -19.48 26.82 10.63
N ILE A 53 -19.07 26.18 9.52
CA ILE A 53 -17.67 25.92 9.22
C ILE A 53 -17.14 27.07 8.36
N PRO A 54 -16.24 27.92 8.87
CA PRO A 54 -15.80 29.15 8.19
C PRO A 54 -14.89 28.91 6.97
N TRP A 55 -14.70 27.66 6.55
CA TRP A 55 -13.67 27.25 5.61
C TRP A 55 -14.29 26.47 4.43
N ILE A 56 -14.70 27.17 3.37
CA ILE A 56 -15.34 26.57 2.18
C ILE A 56 -14.45 25.48 1.53
N ASP A 57 -13.13 25.61 1.63
CA ASP A 57 -12.14 24.64 1.09
C ASP A 57 -11.67 23.57 2.10
N PHE A 58 -12.24 23.54 3.31
CA PHE A 58 -11.83 22.56 4.33
C PHE A 58 -12.20 21.13 3.96
N PHE A 59 -13.28 20.93 3.20
CA PHE A 59 -13.61 19.61 2.67
C PHE A 59 -12.45 19.04 1.84
N HIS A 60 -11.98 19.78 0.83
CA HIS A 60 -10.90 19.32 -0.03
C HIS A 60 -9.59 19.16 0.76
N SER A 61 -9.30 20.08 1.68
CA SER A 61 -8.09 20.00 2.50
C SER A 61 -8.09 18.78 3.42
N ALA A 62 -9.21 18.52 4.08
CA ALA A 62 -9.42 17.31 4.88
C ALA A 62 -9.34 16.04 4.03
N LEU A 63 -9.80 16.09 2.77
CA LEU A 63 -9.77 14.96 1.86
C LEU A 63 -8.33 14.59 1.48
N VAL A 64 -7.48 15.57 1.20
CA VAL A 64 -6.04 15.36 0.95
C VAL A 64 -5.44 14.58 2.12
N VAL A 65 -5.55 15.14 3.33
CA VAL A 65 -4.95 14.54 4.54
C VAL A 65 -5.55 13.17 4.86
N HIS A 66 -6.85 12.99 4.69
CA HIS A 66 -7.52 11.70 4.86
C HIS A 66 -6.91 10.62 3.95
N VAL A 67 -6.75 10.94 2.66
CA VAL A 67 -6.23 10.01 1.66
C VAL A 67 -4.76 9.68 1.94
N ASP A 68 -3.92 10.69 2.21
CA ASP A 68 -2.51 10.46 2.56
C ASP A 68 -2.37 9.56 3.80
N LEU A 69 -3.17 9.80 4.85
CA LEU A 69 -3.09 8.98 6.06
C LEU A 69 -3.63 7.56 5.86
N SER A 70 -4.76 7.40 5.19
CA SER A 70 -5.43 6.11 5.02
C SER A 70 -4.80 5.21 3.95
N VAL A 71 -4.21 5.79 2.91
CA VAL A 71 -3.63 5.05 1.78
C VAL A 71 -2.12 4.99 1.87
N LEU A 72 -1.45 6.13 2.07
CA LEU A 72 0.01 6.23 2.01
C LEU A 72 0.65 5.87 3.36
N VAL A 73 0.35 6.62 4.42
CA VAL A 73 1.01 6.44 5.74
C VAL A 73 0.62 5.11 6.36
N TRP A 74 -0.67 4.76 6.39
CA TRP A 74 -1.17 3.49 6.90
C TRP A 74 -0.52 2.28 6.21
N SER A 75 -0.65 2.17 4.89
CA SER A 75 -0.23 0.97 4.15
C SER A 75 1.29 0.77 4.20
N LEU A 76 2.07 1.86 4.13
CA LEU A 76 3.53 1.77 4.17
C LEU A 76 4.06 1.54 5.59
N SER A 77 3.38 2.06 6.62
CA SER A 77 3.69 1.72 8.01
C SER A 77 3.44 0.24 8.27
N PHE A 78 2.39 -0.34 7.68
CA PHE A 78 2.14 -1.78 7.75
C PHE A 78 3.26 -2.60 7.09
N GLY A 79 3.75 -2.15 5.93
CA GLY A 79 4.98 -2.68 5.34
C GLY A 79 6.17 -2.61 6.31
N GLY A 80 6.30 -1.49 7.04
CA GLY A 80 7.28 -1.31 8.11
C GLY A 80 7.20 -2.35 9.22
N ILE A 81 6.00 -2.76 9.63
CA ILE A 81 5.80 -3.87 10.58
C ILE A 81 6.37 -5.16 10.01
N LEU A 82 5.89 -5.58 8.84
CA LEU A 82 6.22 -6.88 8.26
C LEU A 82 7.70 -7.00 7.87
N TRP A 83 8.27 -5.94 7.31
CA TRP A 83 9.70 -5.92 6.98
C TRP A 83 10.58 -5.85 8.22
N SER A 84 10.13 -5.20 9.30
CA SER A 84 10.85 -5.19 10.58
C SER A 84 10.89 -6.57 11.22
N LEU A 85 9.82 -7.36 11.09
CA LEU A 85 9.78 -8.76 11.53
C LEU A 85 10.63 -9.66 10.62
N ASN A 86 10.65 -9.39 9.31
CA ASN A 86 11.35 -10.17 8.28
C ASN A 86 12.76 -9.64 7.92
N GLN A 87 13.50 -9.11 8.88
CA GLN A 87 14.89 -8.70 8.69
C GLN A 87 15.85 -9.49 9.58
N ARG A 88 17.09 -9.67 9.14
CA ARG A 88 18.20 -10.13 9.96
C ARG A 88 18.57 -9.03 10.98
N PRO A 89 19.20 -9.38 12.12
CA PRO A 89 19.77 -8.39 13.02
C PRO A 89 20.71 -7.44 12.25
N GLY A 90 20.58 -6.14 12.52
CA GLY A 90 21.21 -5.10 11.70
C GLY A 90 21.46 -3.80 12.46
N ARG A 91 21.76 -2.73 11.72
CA ARG A 91 22.06 -1.41 12.28
C ARG A 91 20.78 -0.74 12.79
N ALA A 92 20.52 -0.87 14.09
CA ALA A 92 19.31 -0.34 14.73
C ALA A 92 19.06 1.14 14.43
N TRP A 93 20.10 1.99 14.38
CA TRP A 93 19.94 3.43 14.14
C TRP A 93 19.25 3.72 12.80
N LEU A 94 19.60 3.02 11.72
CA LEU A 94 19.02 3.26 10.38
C LEU A 94 17.52 2.99 10.41
N ALA A 95 17.14 1.88 11.04
CA ALA A 95 15.77 1.44 11.13
C ALA A 95 14.91 2.36 12.03
N TRP A 96 15.47 2.84 13.15
CA TRP A 96 14.79 3.81 14.02
C TRP A 96 14.73 5.21 13.42
N THR A 97 15.74 5.65 12.67
CA THR A 97 15.70 6.92 11.92
C THR A 97 14.61 6.88 10.84
N ALA A 98 14.45 5.76 10.13
CA ALA A 98 13.37 5.58 9.18
C ALA A 98 11.99 5.80 9.83
N LEU A 99 11.74 5.18 10.98
CA LEU A 99 10.50 5.35 11.75
C LEU A 99 10.33 6.80 12.24
N LEU A 100 11.38 7.41 12.78
CA LEU A 100 11.33 8.80 13.26
C LEU A 100 10.93 9.77 12.15
N LEU A 101 11.58 9.68 10.98
CA LEU A 101 11.26 10.53 9.84
C LEU A 101 9.83 10.31 9.33
N ALA A 102 9.37 9.05 9.28
CA ALA A 102 8.00 8.74 8.91
C ALA A 102 6.98 9.34 9.90
N CYS A 103 7.23 9.22 11.21
CA CYS A 103 6.38 9.83 12.24
C CYS A 103 6.34 11.36 12.14
N LEU A 104 7.50 12.00 11.96
CA LEU A 104 7.58 13.46 11.79
C LEU A 104 6.87 13.92 10.52
N GLY A 105 7.06 13.22 9.41
CA GLY A 105 6.38 13.51 8.15
C GLY A 105 4.86 13.40 8.27
N ALA A 106 4.36 12.30 8.85
CA ALA A 106 2.93 12.10 9.09
C ALA A 106 2.33 13.17 10.01
N LEU A 107 3.05 13.57 11.07
CA LEU A 107 2.62 14.65 11.97
C LEU A 107 2.52 15.98 11.23
N VAL A 108 3.50 16.32 10.40
CA VAL A 108 3.48 17.57 9.61
C VAL A 108 2.33 17.55 8.59
N ILE A 109 2.06 16.41 7.94
CA ILE A 109 0.90 16.24 7.05
C ILE A 109 -0.41 16.50 7.82
N ILE A 110 -0.58 15.95 9.02
CA ILE A 110 -1.78 16.16 9.86
C ILE A 110 -2.00 17.63 10.21
N LEU A 111 -0.92 18.39 10.44
CA LEU A 111 -0.98 19.79 10.86
C LEU A 111 -1.15 20.77 9.69
N SER A 112 -0.84 20.33 8.47
CA SER A 112 -0.86 21.15 7.26
C SER A 112 -2.22 21.74 6.82
N PRO A 113 -3.41 21.18 7.10
CA PRO A 113 -4.66 21.80 6.67
C PRO A 113 -5.07 22.98 7.59
N PHE A 114 -4.35 23.21 8.69
CA PHE A 114 -4.65 24.28 9.65
C PHE A 114 -3.82 25.56 9.43
N VAL A 115 -2.97 25.59 8.41
CA VAL A 115 -2.28 26.82 7.99
C VAL A 115 -3.08 27.55 6.91
N ARG A 116 -2.90 28.87 6.84
CA ARG A 116 -3.55 29.71 5.82
C ARG A 116 -2.99 29.38 4.44
N ASP A 117 -3.82 29.56 3.41
CA ASP A 117 -3.45 29.48 2.00
C ASP A 117 -2.96 28.10 1.51
N ALA A 118 -3.28 27.02 2.24
CA ALA A 118 -3.01 25.66 1.80
C ALA A 118 -4.02 25.20 0.72
N GLN A 119 -3.71 25.45 -0.54
CA GLN A 119 -4.59 25.14 -1.68
C GLN A 119 -4.60 23.64 -1.99
N PRO A 120 -5.75 22.95 -1.94
CA PRO A 120 -5.83 21.51 -2.19
C PRO A 120 -5.81 21.19 -3.68
N LEU A 121 -4.94 20.25 -4.09
CA LEU A 121 -4.83 19.74 -5.44
C LEU A 121 -5.12 18.22 -5.44
N MET A 122 -6.17 17.85 -6.17
CA MET A 122 -6.62 16.45 -6.29
C MET A 122 -5.89 15.77 -7.45
N SER A 123 -4.70 15.26 -7.17
CA SER A 123 -3.97 14.33 -8.05
C SER A 123 -4.28 12.87 -7.69
N ASN A 124 -4.20 11.99 -8.67
CA ASN A 124 -4.27 10.56 -8.42
C ASN A 124 -3.07 10.10 -7.57
N TYR A 125 -3.29 9.05 -6.77
CA TYR A 125 -2.35 8.43 -5.83
C TYR A 125 -1.95 9.25 -4.60
N VAL A 126 -1.36 10.43 -4.79
CA VAL A 126 -0.92 11.31 -3.71
C VAL A 126 -1.52 12.69 -3.98
N PRO A 127 -2.66 13.04 -3.39
CA PRO A 127 -3.17 14.40 -3.43
C PRO A 127 -2.26 15.30 -2.59
N VAL A 128 -2.26 16.61 -2.84
CA VAL A 128 -1.36 17.52 -2.12
C VAL A 128 -2.07 18.79 -1.69
N LEU A 129 -1.62 19.35 -0.56
CA LEU A 129 -1.83 20.77 -0.29
C LEU A 129 -0.63 21.53 -0.86
N GLN A 130 -0.89 22.49 -1.75
CA GLN A 130 0.13 23.31 -2.37
C GLN A 130 0.68 24.33 -1.36
N HIS A 131 1.47 23.86 -0.39
CA HIS A 131 2.04 24.66 0.67
C HIS A 131 3.37 24.05 1.15
N PRO A 132 4.42 24.86 1.44
CA PRO A 132 5.72 24.36 1.86
C PRO A 132 5.68 23.42 3.06
N LEU A 133 4.80 23.70 4.03
CA LEU A 133 4.61 22.83 5.20
C LEU A 133 4.18 21.42 4.79
N PHE A 134 3.17 21.29 3.92
CA PHE A 134 2.72 19.98 3.43
C PHE A 134 3.83 19.26 2.68
N PHE A 135 4.53 19.97 1.76
CA PHE A 135 5.65 19.38 1.02
C PHE A 135 6.79 18.93 1.92
N SER A 136 7.09 19.66 3.00
CA SER A 136 8.09 19.23 3.99
C SER A 136 7.67 17.96 4.72
N GLY A 137 6.38 17.82 5.07
CA GLY A 137 5.83 16.62 5.67
C GLY A 137 5.88 15.42 4.73
N LEU A 138 5.45 15.61 3.49
CA LEU A 138 5.51 14.58 2.44
C LEU A 138 6.95 14.16 2.16
N LEU A 139 7.89 15.10 2.08
CA LEU A 139 9.32 14.80 1.88
C LEU A 139 9.92 14.05 3.06
N LEU A 140 9.66 14.47 4.30
CA LEU A 140 10.12 13.77 5.50
C LEU A 140 9.59 12.34 5.55
N PHE A 141 8.31 12.16 5.23
CA PHE A 141 7.71 10.83 5.16
C PHE A 141 8.34 9.99 4.05
N ALA A 142 8.52 10.54 2.85
CA ALA A 142 9.16 9.86 1.74
C ALA A 142 10.62 9.45 2.04
N LEU A 143 11.37 10.29 2.74
CA LEU A 143 12.73 9.97 3.21
C LEU A 143 12.71 8.85 4.26
N GLY A 144 11.78 8.89 5.22
CA GLY A 144 11.59 7.82 6.19
C GLY A 144 11.25 6.49 5.53
N PHE A 145 10.36 6.51 4.54
CA PHE A 145 10.00 5.35 3.74
C PHE A 145 11.16 4.83 2.89
N ALA A 146 11.93 5.71 2.25
CA ALA A 146 13.11 5.32 1.49
C ALA A 146 14.18 4.66 2.38
N LEU A 147 14.41 5.20 3.58
CA LEU A 147 15.31 4.57 4.56
C LEU A 147 14.78 3.21 5.05
N LEU A 148 13.46 3.08 5.24
CA LEU A 148 12.84 1.79 5.57
C LEU A 148 13.12 0.77 4.46
N VAL A 149 12.87 1.12 3.20
CA VAL A 149 13.12 0.24 2.04
C VAL A 149 14.60 -0.14 1.95
N VAL A 150 15.51 0.83 2.06
CA VAL A 150 16.97 0.58 2.06
C VAL A 150 17.37 -0.37 3.19
N ASN A 151 16.88 -0.13 4.40
CA ASN A 151 17.13 -0.99 5.55
C ASN A 151 16.62 -2.42 5.29
N SER A 152 15.40 -2.56 4.79
CA SER A 152 14.79 -3.85 4.45
C SER A 152 15.61 -4.59 3.39
N MET A 153 16.11 -3.90 2.37
CA MET A 153 16.93 -4.49 1.31
C MET A 153 18.31 -4.95 1.81
N ILE A 154 18.97 -4.17 2.67
CA ILE A 154 20.29 -4.52 3.23
C ILE A 154 20.17 -5.74 4.17
N PHE A 155 19.15 -5.75 5.02
CA PHE A 155 19.00 -6.75 6.08
C PHE A 155 17.98 -7.84 5.75
N MET A 156 17.52 -7.97 4.50
CA MET A 156 16.54 -8.98 4.11
C MET A 156 16.94 -10.38 4.56
N VAL A 157 15.97 -11.17 5.02
CA VAL A 157 16.18 -12.60 5.29
C VAL A 157 16.14 -13.35 3.94
N PRO A 158 17.16 -14.18 3.63
CA PRO A 158 17.12 -15.02 2.44
C PRO A 158 15.90 -15.94 2.45
N VAL A 159 15.32 -16.16 1.27
CA VAL A 159 14.20 -17.09 1.06
C VAL A 159 14.53 -18.50 1.57
N GLY A 160 15.81 -18.87 1.47
CA GLY A 160 16.35 -20.18 1.86
C GLY A 160 16.36 -21.17 0.69
N PRO A 161 17.11 -22.28 0.82
CA PRO A 161 17.31 -23.25 -0.26
C PRO A 161 16.09 -24.12 -0.55
N ALA A 162 15.18 -24.27 0.42
CA ALA A 162 13.95 -25.02 0.26
C ALA A 162 12.79 -24.08 -0.11
N MET A 163 12.08 -24.38 -1.21
CA MET A 163 10.84 -23.70 -1.63
C MET A 163 9.68 -24.03 -0.68
N SER A 164 9.81 -23.63 0.58
CA SER A 164 8.85 -23.85 1.67
C SER A 164 7.80 -22.74 1.75
N ALA A 165 6.68 -22.97 2.44
CA ALA A 165 5.65 -21.95 2.68
C ALA A 165 6.20 -20.69 3.36
N ARG A 166 7.09 -20.86 4.36
CA ARG A 166 7.80 -19.74 5.01
C ARG A 166 8.69 -19.00 4.02
N GLY A 167 9.42 -19.73 3.17
CA GLY A 167 10.23 -19.15 2.09
C GLY A 167 9.38 -18.33 1.11
N ALA A 168 8.20 -18.84 0.72
CA ALA A 168 7.26 -18.12 -0.14
C ALA A 168 6.77 -16.81 0.49
N LEU A 169 6.43 -16.82 1.78
CA LEU A 169 6.10 -15.60 2.52
C LEU A 169 7.25 -14.58 2.50
N ARG A 170 8.47 -15.03 2.82
CA ARG A 170 9.67 -14.18 2.79
C ARG A 170 9.93 -13.59 1.41
N PHE A 171 9.77 -14.41 0.36
CA PHE A 171 9.88 -13.95 -1.02
C PHE A 171 8.84 -12.86 -1.32
N GLY A 172 7.58 -13.05 -0.92
CA GLY A 172 6.53 -12.03 -1.10
C GLY A 172 6.85 -10.71 -0.40
N LEU A 173 7.40 -10.76 0.82
CA LEU A 173 7.84 -9.57 1.55
C LEU A 173 9.02 -8.87 0.89
N ASN A 174 10.02 -9.63 0.43
CA ASN A 174 11.17 -9.10 -0.30
C ASN A 174 10.73 -8.52 -1.66
N ALA A 175 9.81 -9.18 -2.35
CA ALA A 175 9.21 -8.69 -3.59
C ALA A 175 8.46 -7.36 -3.37
N ALA A 176 7.69 -7.23 -2.28
CA ALA A 176 7.07 -5.96 -1.92
C ALA A 176 8.10 -4.85 -1.66
N ALA A 177 9.20 -5.16 -0.96
CA ALA A 177 10.29 -4.19 -0.73
C ALA A 177 10.99 -3.77 -2.04
N VAL A 178 11.20 -4.71 -2.97
CA VAL A 178 11.73 -4.39 -4.30
C VAL A 178 10.75 -3.53 -5.08
N SER A 179 9.45 -3.84 -5.05
CA SER A 179 8.42 -3.02 -5.68
C SER A 179 8.39 -1.60 -5.12
N ALA A 180 8.52 -1.45 -3.80
CA ALA A 180 8.64 -0.15 -3.13
C ALA A 180 9.87 0.63 -3.60
N ALA A 181 11.02 -0.03 -3.76
CA ALA A 181 12.22 0.60 -4.29
C ALA A 181 12.02 1.08 -5.74
N VAL A 182 11.37 0.28 -6.59
CA VAL A 182 11.04 0.68 -7.96
C VAL A 182 10.06 1.86 -7.97
N ALA A 183 9.05 1.89 -7.09
CA ALA A 183 8.15 3.03 -6.95
C ALA A 183 8.90 4.33 -6.61
N LEU A 184 9.83 4.27 -5.65
CA LEU A 184 10.69 5.41 -5.29
C LEU A 184 11.55 5.88 -6.47
N ILE A 185 12.11 4.95 -7.24
CA ILE A 185 12.85 5.27 -8.47
C ILE A 185 11.93 5.94 -9.49
N CYS A 186 10.71 5.44 -9.69
CA CYS A 186 9.74 6.05 -10.60
C CYS A 186 9.35 7.46 -10.19
N PHE A 187 9.12 7.74 -8.89
CA PHE A 187 8.87 9.11 -8.43
C PHE A 187 10.04 10.04 -8.71
N ALA A 188 11.27 9.59 -8.42
CA ALA A 188 12.48 10.37 -8.74
C ALA A 188 12.65 10.57 -10.25
N TRP A 189 12.39 9.53 -11.05
CA TRP A 189 12.50 9.60 -12.51
C TRP A 189 11.46 10.55 -13.11
N SER A 190 10.22 10.51 -12.63
CA SER A 190 9.19 11.48 -13.00
C SER A 190 9.60 12.91 -12.69
N TYR A 191 10.15 13.16 -11.50
CA TYR A 191 10.64 14.48 -11.11
C TYR A 191 11.77 14.98 -12.02
N LEU A 192 12.75 14.12 -12.32
CA LEU A 192 13.91 14.48 -13.16
C LEU A 192 13.55 14.73 -14.63
N GLN A 193 12.49 14.12 -15.14
CA GLN A 193 12.01 14.32 -16.52
C GLN A 193 10.92 15.40 -16.63
N MET A 194 10.52 16.01 -15.51
CA MET A 194 9.38 16.92 -15.50
C MET A 194 9.70 18.21 -16.26
N PRO A 195 8.88 18.61 -17.25
CA PRO A 195 9.04 19.90 -17.92
C PRO A 195 8.68 21.09 -17.01
N ASP A 196 9.45 22.17 -17.10
CA ASP A 196 9.29 23.39 -16.27
C ASP A 196 7.96 24.13 -16.49
N TYR A 197 7.28 23.90 -17.62
CA TYR A 197 6.02 24.56 -17.94
C TYR A 197 4.79 23.93 -17.26
N LEU A 198 4.93 22.73 -16.68
CA LEU A 198 3.83 22.06 -15.98
C LEU A 198 3.75 22.56 -14.54
N MET A 199 2.57 23.01 -14.12
CA MET A 199 2.33 23.57 -12.78
C MET A 199 0.98 23.11 -12.23
N GLY A 200 0.81 23.21 -10.91
CA GLY A 200 -0.45 22.89 -10.24
C GLY A 200 -0.84 21.42 -10.39
N GLN A 201 -2.12 21.15 -10.65
CA GLN A 201 -2.66 19.79 -10.64
C GLN A 201 -2.01 18.86 -11.68
N SER A 202 -1.75 19.34 -12.90
CA SER A 202 -1.15 18.50 -13.96
C SER A 202 0.29 18.08 -13.64
N PHE A 203 1.04 18.93 -12.94
CA PHE A 203 2.37 18.60 -12.43
C PHE A 203 2.31 17.42 -11.46
N PHE A 204 1.45 17.51 -10.43
CA PHE A 204 1.36 16.45 -9.42
C PHE A 204 0.74 15.17 -9.95
N GLU A 205 -0.21 15.30 -10.89
CA GLU A 205 -0.81 14.17 -11.58
C GLU A 205 0.26 13.31 -12.27
N LEU A 206 1.12 13.92 -13.09
CA LEU A 206 2.18 13.20 -13.79
C LEU A 206 3.36 12.81 -12.89
N LEU A 207 3.67 13.62 -11.88
CA LEU A 207 4.72 13.32 -10.90
C LEU A 207 4.41 11.99 -10.19
N PHE A 208 3.18 11.81 -9.74
CA PHE A 208 2.78 10.65 -8.95
C PHE A 208 2.22 9.50 -9.79
N TRP A 209 1.96 9.68 -11.09
CA TRP A 209 1.35 8.65 -11.95
C TRP A 209 2.15 7.34 -11.94
N GLY A 210 3.37 7.34 -12.45
CA GLY A 210 4.16 6.11 -12.61
C GLY A 210 4.51 5.45 -11.28
N GLY A 211 5.08 6.23 -10.35
CA GLY A 211 5.41 5.73 -9.01
C GLY A 211 4.20 5.26 -8.22
N GLY A 212 3.05 5.96 -8.34
CA GLY A 212 1.80 5.60 -7.69
C GLY A 212 1.23 4.28 -8.20
N HIS A 213 1.26 4.03 -9.52
CA HIS A 213 0.90 2.74 -10.10
C HIS A 213 1.78 1.60 -9.56
N VAL A 214 3.11 1.81 -9.51
CA VAL A 214 4.03 0.80 -8.95
C VAL A 214 3.80 0.58 -7.45
N LEU A 215 3.45 1.63 -6.71
CA LEU A 215 3.14 1.52 -5.29
C LEU A 215 1.90 0.64 -5.04
N GLN A 216 0.91 0.63 -5.94
CA GLN A 216 -0.22 -0.31 -5.85
C GLN A 216 0.22 -1.78 -5.93
N PHE A 217 1.27 -2.10 -6.69
CA PHE A 217 1.85 -3.45 -6.68
C PHE A 217 2.52 -3.76 -5.35
N THR A 218 3.15 -2.78 -4.69
CA THR A 218 3.68 -2.95 -3.32
C THR A 218 2.57 -3.34 -2.36
N TYR A 219 1.47 -2.59 -2.34
CA TYR A 219 0.30 -2.88 -1.49
C TYR A 219 -0.32 -4.23 -1.80
N THR A 220 -0.43 -4.56 -3.08
CA THR A 220 -0.96 -5.85 -3.53
C THR A 220 -0.07 -7.01 -3.09
N LEU A 221 1.25 -6.92 -3.24
CA LEU A 221 2.17 -7.97 -2.79
C LEU A 221 2.11 -8.17 -1.26
N LEU A 222 2.01 -7.08 -0.48
CA LEU A 222 1.79 -7.15 0.96
C LEU A 222 0.44 -7.81 1.29
N MET A 223 -0.62 -7.48 0.55
CA MET A 223 -1.94 -8.11 0.71
C MET A 223 -1.89 -9.62 0.41
N LEU A 224 -1.18 -10.05 -0.65
CA LEU A 224 -1.04 -11.47 -0.98
C LEU A 224 -0.29 -12.23 0.12
N VAL A 225 0.74 -11.63 0.72
CA VAL A 225 1.41 -12.14 1.93
C VAL A 225 0.40 -12.26 3.08
N CYS A 226 -0.43 -11.25 3.32
CA CYS A 226 -1.47 -11.29 4.36
C CYS A 226 -2.50 -12.38 4.08
N TRP A 227 -2.95 -12.58 2.84
CA TRP A 227 -3.88 -13.65 2.48
C TRP A 227 -3.31 -15.04 2.76
N LEU A 228 -2.03 -15.27 2.46
CA LEU A 228 -1.35 -16.53 2.79
C LEU A 228 -1.29 -16.77 4.30
N TRP A 229 -0.93 -15.73 5.06
CA TRP A 229 -0.87 -15.82 6.52
C TRP A 229 -2.27 -16.03 7.12
N LEU A 230 -3.25 -15.23 6.74
CA LEU A 230 -4.64 -15.37 7.18
C LEU A 230 -5.23 -16.73 6.78
N SER A 231 -4.86 -17.28 5.62
CA SER A 231 -5.28 -18.63 5.24
C SER A 231 -4.79 -19.67 6.24
N ARG A 232 -3.54 -19.54 6.72
CA ARG A 232 -2.99 -20.40 7.77
C ARG A 232 -3.71 -20.19 9.10
N GLU A 233 -3.95 -18.95 9.51
CA GLU A 233 -4.66 -18.63 10.76
C GLU A 233 -6.12 -19.09 10.73
N ALA A 234 -6.75 -19.11 9.55
CA ALA A 234 -8.10 -19.60 9.31
C ALA A 234 -8.20 -21.13 9.18
N GLY A 235 -7.11 -21.87 9.41
CA GLY A 235 -7.09 -23.34 9.31
C GLY A 235 -7.17 -23.88 7.88
N LEU A 236 -7.09 -23.00 6.87
CA LEU A 236 -7.26 -23.39 5.47
C LEU A 236 -6.04 -24.18 4.95
N ARG A 237 -6.33 -25.17 4.10
CA ARG A 237 -5.32 -25.88 3.31
C ARG A 237 -5.46 -25.49 1.86
N LEU A 238 -4.48 -24.76 1.35
CA LEU A 238 -4.47 -24.35 -0.05
C LEU A 238 -4.21 -25.55 -0.95
N GLY A 239 -4.97 -25.66 -2.04
CA GLY A 239 -4.79 -26.71 -3.06
C GLY A 239 -3.56 -26.51 -3.96
N ILE A 240 -2.71 -25.54 -3.65
CA ILE A 240 -1.50 -25.19 -4.39
C ILE A 240 -0.26 -25.38 -3.50
N THR A 241 0.85 -25.77 -4.12
CA THR A 241 2.12 -25.95 -3.39
C THR A 241 2.81 -24.61 -3.16
N PRO A 242 3.73 -24.50 -2.17
CA PRO A 242 4.52 -23.28 -1.98
C PRO A 242 5.34 -22.87 -3.20
N ARG A 243 5.71 -23.82 -4.07
CA ARG A 243 6.39 -23.54 -5.35
C ARG A 243 5.50 -22.73 -6.30
N VAL A 244 4.23 -23.11 -6.40
CA VAL A 244 3.24 -22.38 -7.21
C VAL A 244 3.00 -21.00 -6.61
N VAL A 245 2.90 -20.88 -5.29
CA VAL A 245 2.79 -19.57 -4.61
C VAL A 245 3.99 -18.67 -4.93
N LEU A 246 5.21 -19.20 -4.90
CA LEU A 246 6.42 -18.47 -5.30
C LEU A 246 6.34 -17.96 -6.75
N VAL A 247 5.90 -18.80 -7.69
CA VAL A 247 5.71 -18.38 -9.09
C VAL A 247 4.67 -17.27 -9.20
N ILE A 248 3.54 -17.37 -8.49
CA ILE A 248 2.50 -16.33 -8.47
C ILE A 248 3.06 -15.00 -7.96
N LEU A 249 3.77 -15.02 -6.83
CA LEU A 249 4.40 -13.82 -6.26
C LEU A 249 5.48 -13.27 -7.20
N PHE A 250 6.25 -14.15 -7.87
CA PHE A 250 7.27 -13.74 -8.83
C PHE A 250 6.66 -13.06 -10.04
N VAL A 251 5.56 -13.58 -10.60
CA VAL A 251 4.84 -12.94 -11.70
C VAL A 251 4.33 -11.56 -11.27
N GLY A 252 3.77 -11.44 -10.06
CA GLY A 252 3.37 -10.15 -9.50
C GLY A 252 4.53 -9.14 -9.42
N LEU A 253 5.71 -9.60 -9.00
CA LEU A 253 6.93 -8.79 -9.00
C LEU A 253 7.44 -8.46 -10.42
N ALA A 254 7.42 -9.43 -11.33
CA ALA A 254 7.93 -9.27 -12.69
C ALA A 254 7.20 -8.15 -13.44
N CYS A 255 5.89 -8.02 -13.23
CA CYS A 255 5.11 -6.91 -13.77
C CYS A 255 5.65 -5.53 -13.36
N VAL A 256 6.17 -5.39 -12.14
CA VAL A 256 6.73 -4.11 -11.66
C VAL A 256 7.88 -3.64 -12.56
N PHE A 257 8.69 -4.57 -13.08
CA PHE A 257 9.83 -4.26 -13.96
C PHE A 257 9.43 -3.86 -15.38
N VAL A 258 8.14 -3.82 -15.71
CA VAL A 258 7.67 -3.15 -16.93
C VAL A 258 7.76 -1.63 -16.77
N SER A 259 7.68 -1.09 -15.54
CA SER A 259 7.68 0.36 -15.32
C SER A 259 8.93 1.09 -15.85
N PRO A 260 10.19 0.62 -15.67
CA PRO A 260 11.35 1.28 -16.26
C PRO A 260 11.33 1.24 -17.80
N LEU A 261 10.76 0.18 -18.39
CA LEU A 261 10.62 0.08 -19.85
C LEU A 261 9.66 1.15 -20.38
N ILE A 262 8.59 1.48 -19.64
CA ILE A 262 7.67 2.57 -20.01
C ILE A 262 8.42 3.91 -19.99
N TYR A 263 9.18 4.21 -18.93
CA TYR A 263 9.96 5.45 -18.84
C TYR A 263 11.03 5.59 -19.93
N LEU A 264 11.62 4.48 -20.37
CA LEU A 264 12.62 4.46 -21.44
C LEU A 264 12.00 4.59 -22.84
N ALA A 265 10.78 4.08 -23.02
CA ALA A 265 10.11 4.05 -24.32
C ALA A 265 9.30 5.32 -24.61
N TYR A 266 8.70 5.95 -23.59
CA TYR A 266 7.76 7.05 -23.77
C TYR A 266 8.05 8.21 -22.81
N PRO A 267 8.16 9.45 -23.34
CA PRO A 267 8.26 10.64 -22.50
C PRO A 267 7.07 10.76 -21.54
N LEU A 268 7.32 11.32 -20.36
CA LEU A 268 6.34 11.45 -19.28
C LEU A 268 5.05 12.17 -19.69
N THR A 269 5.12 13.10 -20.66
CA THR A 269 3.97 13.89 -21.12
C THR A 269 3.13 13.22 -22.21
N THR A 270 3.49 12.03 -22.69
CA THR A 270 2.73 11.40 -23.78
C THR A 270 1.57 10.55 -23.27
N PRO A 271 0.48 10.42 -24.06
CA PRO A 271 -0.64 9.55 -23.70
C PRO A 271 -0.24 8.09 -23.51
N GLU A 272 0.75 7.59 -24.26
CA GLU A 272 1.22 6.21 -24.18
C GLU A 272 1.84 5.90 -22.81
N HIS A 273 2.59 6.85 -22.24
CA HIS A 273 3.13 6.73 -20.89
C HIS A 273 2.00 6.46 -19.87
N VAL A 274 0.97 7.31 -19.90
CA VAL A 274 -0.20 7.22 -19.03
C VAL A 274 -0.97 5.91 -19.26
N GLN A 275 -1.20 5.55 -20.52
CA GLN A 275 -1.98 4.38 -20.92
C GLN A 275 -1.27 3.07 -20.54
N LEU A 276 0.04 2.97 -20.73
CA LEU A 276 0.79 1.76 -20.41
C LEU A 276 0.86 1.49 -18.91
N PHE A 277 0.95 2.53 -18.07
CA PHE A 277 0.82 2.37 -16.62
C PHE A 277 -0.59 1.90 -16.22
N THR A 278 -1.63 2.46 -16.84
CA THR A 278 -3.02 1.99 -16.65
C THR A 278 -3.16 0.51 -17.03
N TRP A 279 -2.63 0.11 -18.18
CA TRP A 279 -2.67 -1.29 -18.64
C TRP A 279 -1.85 -2.21 -17.75
N LEU A 280 -0.68 -1.75 -17.30
CA LEU A 280 0.16 -2.50 -16.38
C LEU A 280 -0.60 -2.81 -15.10
N MET A 281 -1.27 -1.82 -14.48
CA MET A 281 -2.07 -2.07 -13.29
C MET A 281 -3.29 -2.97 -13.58
N ARG A 282 -4.04 -2.68 -14.64
CA ARG A 282 -5.23 -3.44 -15.02
C ARG A 282 -4.94 -4.92 -15.27
N TRP A 283 -3.93 -5.23 -16.07
CA TRP A 283 -3.60 -6.60 -16.44
C TRP A 283 -2.54 -7.20 -15.53
N GLY A 284 -1.40 -6.53 -15.37
CA GLY A 284 -0.29 -7.00 -14.53
C GLY A 284 -0.69 -7.19 -13.06
N GLY A 285 -1.49 -6.28 -12.51
CA GLY A 285 -2.01 -6.41 -11.14
C GLY A 285 -2.91 -7.64 -10.93
N SER A 286 -3.58 -8.10 -11.99
CA SER A 286 -4.47 -9.28 -11.96
C SER A 286 -3.72 -10.61 -12.02
N LEU A 287 -2.54 -10.66 -12.65
CA LEU A 287 -1.82 -11.91 -12.93
C LEU A 287 -1.34 -12.62 -11.65
N GLY A 288 -0.96 -11.86 -10.62
CA GLY A 288 -0.61 -12.43 -9.32
C GLY A 288 -1.82 -12.65 -8.40
N THR A 289 -2.76 -11.71 -8.41
CA THR A 289 -3.88 -11.69 -7.45
C THR A 289 -4.95 -12.73 -7.75
N LEU A 290 -5.37 -12.84 -9.02
CA LEU A 290 -6.44 -13.74 -9.42
C LEU A 290 -6.15 -15.23 -9.11
N PRO A 291 -5.01 -15.82 -9.52
CA PRO A 291 -4.76 -17.22 -9.24
C PRO A 291 -4.65 -17.52 -7.74
N LEU A 292 -4.07 -16.61 -6.94
CA LEU A 292 -4.02 -16.80 -5.48
C LEU A 292 -5.42 -16.68 -4.86
N ALA A 293 -6.21 -15.69 -5.27
CA ALA A 293 -7.59 -15.52 -4.82
C ALA A 293 -8.42 -16.78 -5.08
N LEU A 294 -8.33 -17.36 -6.28
CA LEU A 294 -9.03 -18.59 -6.63
C LEU A 294 -8.60 -19.77 -5.75
N ALA A 295 -7.29 -19.94 -5.49
CA ALA A 295 -6.79 -20.99 -4.61
C ALA A 295 -7.32 -20.85 -3.17
N VAL A 296 -7.39 -19.62 -2.65
CA VAL A 296 -7.95 -19.33 -1.33
C VAL A 296 -9.46 -19.54 -1.29
N LEU A 297 -10.20 -19.09 -2.31
CA LEU A 297 -11.65 -19.29 -2.42
C LEU A 297 -12.02 -20.78 -2.45
N VAL A 298 -11.30 -21.60 -3.22
CA VAL A 298 -11.51 -23.05 -3.24
C VAL A 298 -11.26 -23.67 -1.85
N ALA A 299 -10.26 -23.19 -1.11
CA ALA A 299 -10.01 -23.65 0.25
C ALA A 299 -11.13 -23.22 1.23
N LEU A 300 -11.62 -21.98 1.12
CA LEU A 300 -12.73 -21.45 1.92
C LEU A 300 -14.04 -22.22 1.73
N LEU A 301 -14.29 -22.75 0.52
CA LEU A 301 -15.46 -23.59 0.22
C LEU A 301 -15.38 -24.98 0.84
N ARG A 302 -14.18 -25.46 1.21
CA ARG A 302 -13.95 -26.83 1.70
C ARG A 302 -13.85 -26.95 3.22
N TYR A 303 -13.65 -25.85 3.94
CA TYR A 303 -13.46 -25.84 5.39
C TYR A 303 -14.18 -24.65 6.00
N GLY A 304 -14.79 -24.79 7.18
CA GLY A 304 -15.64 -23.78 7.82
C GLY A 304 -15.02 -23.03 9.01
N GLY A 305 -13.88 -23.47 9.52
CA GLY A 305 -13.31 -23.01 10.81
C GLY A 305 -13.84 -23.81 11.99
N GLU A 306 -12.97 -24.14 12.94
CA GLU A 306 -13.32 -24.95 14.12
C GLU A 306 -13.28 -24.15 15.43
N ASN A 307 -12.57 -23.02 15.46
CA ASN A 307 -12.42 -22.19 16.65
C ASN A 307 -12.54 -20.69 16.35
N GLN A 308 -12.66 -19.89 17.40
CA GLN A 308 -12.87 -18.43 17.30
C GLN A 308 -11.76 -17.72 16.52
N ARG A 309 -10.50 -18.10 16.73
CA ARG A 309 -9.35 -17.49 16.05
C ARG A 309 -9.40 -17.76 14.55
N GLU A 310 -9.72 -19.00 14.16
CA GLU A 310 -9.90 -19.37 12.75
C GLU A 310 -11.04 -18.60 12.11
N TRP A 311 -12.16 -18.43 12.82
CA TRP A 311 -13.31 -17.68 12.32
C TRP A 311 -13.00 -16.18 12.09
N GLN A 312 -12.25 -15.57 13.01
CA GLN A 312 -11.82 -14.18 12.88
C GLN A 312 -10.90 -13.98 11.67
N ALA A 313 -9.87 -14.82 11.53
CA ALA A 313 -8.97 -14.78 10.38
C ALA A 313 -9.71 -15.03 9.05
N ARG A 314 -10.65 -15.98 9.05
CA ARG A 314 -11.52 -16.28 7.90
C ARG A 314 -12.36 -15.07 7.50
N SER A 315 -12.96 -14.39 8.47
CA SER A 315 -13.82 -13.23 8.22
C SER A 315 -13.04 -12.08 7.58
N ALA A 316 -11.86 -11.74 8.13
CA ALA A 316 -10.98 -10.73 7.53
C ALA A 316 -10.58 -11.10 6.10
N LEU A 317 -10.21 -12.37 5.87
CA LEU A 317 -9.84 -12.89 4.54
C LEU A 317 -10.99 -12.81 3.54
N GLN A 318 -12.21 -13.20 3.94
CA GLN A 318 -13.40 -13.14 3.09
C GLN A 318 -13.79 -11.72 2.74
N CYS A 319 -13.81 -10.80 3.70
CA CYS A 319 -14.13 -9.40 3.44
C CYS A 319 -13.09 -8.74 2.54
N SER A 320 -11.80 -9.04 2.75
CA SER A 320 -10.72 -8.59 1.88
C SER A 320 -10.88 -9.10 0.45
N LEU A 321 -11.07 -10.41 0.25
CA LEU A 321 -11.29 -11.02 -1.07
C LEU A 321 -12.50 -10.42 -1.79
N PHE A 322 -13.60 -10.22 -1.06
CA PHE A 322 -14.84 -9.70 -1.62
C PHE A 322 -14.67 -8.26 -2.11
N LEU A 323 -14.18 -7.36 -1.25
CA LEU A 323 -14.00 -5.95 -1.63
C LEU A 323 -12.90 -5.77 -2.67
N PHE A 324 -11.78 -6.49 -2.54
CA PHE A 324 -10.71 -6.43 -3.54
C PHE A 324 -11.18 -6.97 -4.89
N GLY A 325 -11.96 -8.05 -4.89
CA GLY A 325 -12.55 -8.64 -6.11
C GLY A 325 -13.52 -7.69 -6.80
N ILE A 326 -14.45 -7.08 -6.06
CA ILE A 326 -15.39 -6.09 -6.60
C ILE A 326 -14.63 -4.86 -7.12
N GLY A 327 -13.71 -4.33 -6.32
CA GLY A 327 -12.85 -3.22 -6.73
C GLY A 327 -12.13 -3.54 -8.03
N GLY A 328 -11.48 -4.70 -8.12
CA GLY A 328 -10.80 -5.18 -9.32
C GLY A 328 -11.71 -5.23 -10.53
N LEU A 329 -12.90 -5.84 -10.41
CA LEU A 329 -13.89 -5.90 -11.51
C LEU A 329 -14.30 -4.51 -11.99
N ILE A 330 -14.59 -3.58 -11.09
CA ILE A 330 -14.90 -2.18 -11.43
C ILE A 330 -13.71 -1.52 -12.15
N GLY A 331 -12.47 -1.84 -11.76
CA GLY A 331 -11.25 -1.36 -12.42
C GLY A 331 -11.19 -1.68 -13.91
N PHE A 332 -11.72 -2.84 -14.34
CA PHE A 332 -11.85 -3.17 -15.77
C PHE A 332 -12.96 -2.41 -16.49
N LEU A 333 -13.90 -1.82 -15.76
CA LEU A 333 -15.02 -1.05 -16.31
C LEU A 333 -14.73 0.46 -16.38
N ILE A 334 -13.59 0.91 -15.84
CA ILE A 334 -13.20 2.32 -15.89
C ILE A 334 -13.07 2.77 -17.35
N SER A 335 -13.80 3.83 -17.69
CA SER A 335 -13.73 4.55 -18.95
C SER A 335 -13.84 6.05 -18.68
N GLY A 336 -12.81 6.82 -19.06
CA GLY A 336 -12.71 8.25 -18.75
C GLY A 336 -12.56 8.55 -17.25
N SER A 337 -12.75 9.82 -16.86
CA SER A 337 -12.70 10.28 -15.46
C SER A 337 -14.12 10.44 -14.91
N ASN A 338 -14.56 9.50 -14.09
CA ASN A 338 -15.89 9.52 -13.47
C ASN A 338 -15.89 8.74 -12.14
N VAL A 339 -17.08 8.59 -11.54
CA VAL A 339 -17.29 7.95 -10.22
C VAL A 339 -16.88 6.47 -10.14
N THR A 340 -16.58 5.82 -11.27
CA THR A 340 -16.04 4.44 -11.26
C THR A 340 -14.62 4.36 -10.71
N ILE A 341 -13.81 5.42 -10.87
CA ILE A 341 -12.47 5.50 -10.30
C ILE A 341 -12.54 5.43 -8.77
N PRO A 342 -13.31 6.31 -8.07
CA PRO A 342 -13.51 6.18 -6.63
C PRO A 342 -14.10 4.85 -6.18
N ALA A 343 -15.09 4.31 -6.88
CA ALA A 343 -15.64 3.02 -6.53
C ALA A 343 -14.59 1.89 -6.61
N HIS A 344 -13.77 1.89 -7.68
CA HIS A 344 -12.67 0.94 -7.85
C HIS A 344 -11.67 1.02 -6.70
N TYR A 345 -11.09 2.20 -6.44
CA TYR A 345 -10.04 2.30 -5.45
C TYR A 345 -10.57 2.11 -4.02
N HIS A 346 -11.80 2.50 -3.70
CA HIS A 346 -12.38 2.17 -2.39
C HIS A 346 -12.52 0.65 -2.24
N GLY A 347 -13.00 -0.08 -3.25
CA GLY A 347 -13.06 -1.54 -3.20
C GLY A 347 -11.68 -2.18 -3.04
N SER A 348 -10.72 -1.81 -3.91
CA SER A 348 -9.39 -2.41 -3.93
C SER A 348 -8.55 -2.03 -2.70
N ILE A 349 -8.47 -0.75 -2.33
CA ILE A 349 -7.68 -0.30 -1.18
C ILE A 349 -8.30 -0.79 0.13
N VAL A 350 -9.62 -0.75 0.29
CA VAL A 350 -10.25 -1.30 1.51
C VAL A 350 -10.06 -2.82 1.57
N GLY A 351 -10.09 -3.51 0.42
CA GLY A 351 -9.71 -4.92 0.33
C GLY A 351 -8.30 -5.18 0.88
N VAL A 352 -7.31 -4.38 0.48
CA VAL A 352 -5.94 -4.44 1.03
C VAL A 352 -5.94 -4.17 2.54
N THR A 353 -6.60 -3.09 2.97
CA THR A 353 -6.68 -2.69 4.38
C THR A 353 -7.27 -3.78 5.26
N LEU A 354 -8.32 -4.48 4.82
CA LEU A 354 -8.93 -5.56 5.59
C LEU A 354 -8.03 -6.78 5.74
N ALA A 355 -7.21 -7.09 4.72
CA ALA A 355 -6.20 -8.14 4.86
C ALA A 355 -5.12 -7.73 5.88
N MET A 356 -4.68 -6.47 5.83
CA MET A 356 -3.68 -5.94 6.76
C MET A 356 -4.20 -5.89 8.20
N MET A 357 -5.43 -5.40 8.43
CA MET A 357 -6.06 -5.35 9.74
C MET A 357 -6.31 -6.74 10.37
N GLY A 358 -6.51 -7.76 9.54
CA GLY A 358 -6.74 -9.12 10.01
C GLY A 358 -5.50 -9.81 10.55
N VAL A 359 -4.31 -9.41 10.09
CA VAL A 359 -2.99 -9.92 10.50
C VAL A 359 -2.54 -9.20 11.76
#